data_AF-A0A2C6E2E9-F1
#
_entry.id   AF-A0A2C6E2E9-F1
#
_cell.length_a   1.000
_cell.length_b   1.000
_cell.length_c   1.000
_cell.angle_alpha   90.00
_cell.angle_beta   90.00
_cell.angle_gamma   90.00
#
_symmetry.space_group_name_H-M   'P 1'
#
loop_
_entity.id
_entity.type
_entity.pdbx_description
1 polymer ?
#
loop_
_entity_poly.entity_id
_entity_poly.type
_entity_poly.pdbx_seq_one_letter_code
_entity_poly.pdbx_strand_id
1 'polypeptide(L)'
;MKVTTARFRLSNEQQSSASATTQTKLENANKLLKYSAIFWFSVILAGQWFFFYYIIKFYGMSVINDNMEIWNRWEPMGNTPHKAGDTAGNMLFFVHVMGAGIVAFGGALQLLPKVRAVVPVFHKINGYVFLATVFFLAMSGFYLSWIRGASPDIISEIGTSINGFFILGFAYMTVKTAISKDIANHRKWAIRLFLVSNAQWFLRVGVFSYFITGTMLGASPAFGDPFFPIWTFGCFLLPLAASQLYFYGSQSKRSHVKVATSGVLIVLTVLMSLGIVGFTPFLLQIMSGDPITF
;
A
#
# COMPACT_ATOMS: atom_id res chain seq x y z
N MET A 1 -7.23 -35.12 -57.29
CA MET A 1 -6.18 -34.18 -56.84
C MET A 1 -6.70 -32.82 -56.35
N LYS A 2 -7.80 -32.25 -56.90
CA LYS A 2 -8.33 -30.92 -56.49
C LYS A 2 -8.96 -30.84 -55.07
N VAL A 3 -9.53 -31.94 -54.55
CA VAL A 3 -10.23 -31.95 -53.25
C VAL A 3 -9.27 -31.86 -52.05
N THR A 4 -8.08 -32.45 -52.17
CA THR A 4 -7.06 -32.48 -51.10
C THR A 4 -6.44 -31.10 -50.86
N THR A 5 -6.25 -30.31 -51.93
CA THR A 5 -5.66 -28.97 -51.86
C THR A 5 -6.61 -27.94 -51.21
N ALA A 6 -7.93 -28.10 -51.41
CA ALA A 6 -8.94 -27.24 -50.78
C ALA A 6 -9.05 -27.48 -49.26
N ARG A 7 -9.03 -28.74 -48.82
CA ARG A 7 -8.99 -29.08 -47.38
C ARG A 7 -7.73 -28.56 -46.69
N PHE A 8 -6.57 -28.63 -47.35
CA PHE A 8 -5.31 -28.12 -46.81
C PHE A 8 -5.27 -26.58 -46.71
N ARG A 9 -5.89 -25.85 -47.66
CA ARG A 9 -6.05 -24.40 -47.56
C ARG A 9 -6.97 -23.99 -46.42
N LEU A 10 -8.14 -24.64 -46.29
CA LEU A 10 -9.10 -24.36 -45.22
C LEU A 10 -8.50 -24.62 -43.82
N SER A 11 -7.70 -25.68 -43.65
CA SER A 11 -7.02 -25.95 -42.38
C SER A 11 -5.98 -24.88 -42.04
N ASN A 12 -5.22 -24.39 -43.03
CA ASN A 12 -4.22 -23.35 -42.82
C ASN A 12 -4.86 -21.98 -42.52
N GLU A 13 -5.98 -21.64 -43.17
CA GLU A 13 -6.75 -20.42 -42.87
C GLU A 13 -7.39 -20.47 -41.48
N GLN A 14 -7.93 -21.63 -41.07
CA GLN A 14 -8.44 -21.84 -39.70
C GLN A 14 -7.32 -21.76 -38.65
N GLN A 15 -6.15 -22.32 -38.94
CA GLN A 15 -5.01 -22.28 -38.01
C GLN A 15 -4.39 -20.87 -37.92
N SER A 16 -4.32 -20.13 -39.03
CA SER A 16 -3.88 -18.74 -39.08
C SER A 16 -4.85 -17.82 -38.33
N SER A 17 -6.16 -17.97 -38.55
CA SER A 17 -7.19 -17.17 -37.85
C SER A 17 -7.27 -17.49 -36.35
N ALA A 18 -7.12 -18.76 -35.94
CA ALA A 18 -7.05 -19.15 -34.53
C ALA A 18 -5.79 -18.62 -33.84
N SER A 19 -4.64 -18.63 -34.54
CA SER A 19 -3.38 -18.05 -34.07
C SER A 19 -3.50 -16.53 -33.89
N ALA A 20 -4.01 -15.82 -34.90
CA ALA A 20 -4.27 -14.39 -34.84
C ALA A 20 -5.22 -14.02 -33.69
N THR A 21 -6.31 -14.77 -33.52
CA THR A 21 -7.27 -14.57 -32.42
C THR A 21 -6.62 -14.75 -31.05
N THR A 22 -5.73 -15.75 -30.90
CA THR A 22 -5.01 -16.03 -29.65
C THR A 22 -4.01 -14.92 -29.34
N GLN A 23 -3.31 -14.42 -30.37
CA GLN A 23 -2.38 -13.31 -30.25
C GLN A 23 -3.10 -12.01 -29.83
N THR A 24 -4.21 -11.66 -30.49
CA THR A 24 -5.03 -10.49 -30.12
C THR A 24 -5.57 -10.60 -28.70
N LYS A 25 -6.04 -11.78 -28.27
CA LYS A 25 -6.48 -12.01 -26.88
C LYS A 25 -5.36 -11.76 -25.88
N LEU A 26 -4.14 -12.21 -26.16
CA LEU A 26 -2.99 -12.00 -25.28
C LEU A 26 -2.56 -10.53 -25.24
N GLU A 27 -2.58 -9.83 -26.38
CA GLU A 27 -2.30 -8.39 -26.45
C GLU A 27 -3.29 -7.57 -25.63
N ASN A 28 -4.59 -7.86 -25.76
CA ASN A 28 -5.64 -7.21 -24.96
C ASN A 28 -5.46 -7.49 -23.47
N ALA A 29 -5.13 -8.73 -23.09
CA ALA A 29 -4.86 -9.09 -21.71
C ALA A 29 -3.62 -8.38 -21.14
N ASN A 30 -2.58 -8.16 -21.95
CA ASN A 30 -1.42 -7.35 -21.57
C ASN A 30 -1.78 -5.88 -21.35
N LYS A 31 -2.60 -5.30 -22.24
CA LYS A 31 -3.10 -3.92 -22.08
C LYS A 31 -3.92 -3.77 -20.82
N LEU A 32 -4.85 -4.70 -20.57
CA LEU A 32 -5.69 -4.70 -19.37
C LEU A 32 -4.86 -4.78 -18.07
N LEU A 33 -3.87 -5.68 -18.02
CA LEU A 33 -2.97 -5.80 -16.88
C LEU A 33 -2.13 -4.54 -16.66
N LYS A 34 -1.63 -3.93 -17.74
CA LYS A 34 -0.89 -2.67 -17.67
C LYS A 34 -1.75 -1.54 -17.12
N TYR A 35 -2.96 -1.34 -17.64
CA TYR A 35 -3.82 -0.23 -17.23
C TYR A 35 -4.42 -0.44 -15.84
N SER A 36 -4.73 -1.68 -15.43
CA SER A 36 -5.12 -1.98 -14.04
C SER A 36 -4.00 -1.67 -13.05
N ALA A 37 -2.75 -2.00 -13.37
CA ALA A 37 -1.60 -1.63 -12.53
C ALA A 37 -1.38 -0.10 -12.47
N ILE A 38 -1.54 0.61 -13.59
CA ILE A 38 -1.48 2.07 -13.62
C ILE A 38 -2.62 2.66 -12.78
N PHE A 39 -3.84 2.17 -12.92
CA PHE A 39 -4.99 2.61 -12.15
C PHE A 39 -4.76 2.45 -10.65
N TRP A 40 -4.34 1.25 -10.21
CA TRP A 40 -3.97 0.98 -8.82
C TRP A 40 -2.88 1.96 -8.34
N PHE A 41 -1.83 2.15 -9.15
CA PHE A 41 -0.72 3.05 -8.81
C PHE A 41 -1.15 4.52 -8.70
N SER A 42 -2.05 4.99 -9.57
CA SER A 42 -2.59 6.35 -9.52
C SER A 42 -3.40 6.59 -8.26
N VAL A 43 -4.25 5.62 -7.86
CA VAL A 43 -5.08 5.74 -6.65
C VAL A 43 -4.21 5.71 -5.39
N ILE A 44 -3.23 4.81 -5.30
CA ILE A 44 -2.34 4.79 -4.12
C ILE A 44 -1.50 6.06 -4.04
N LEU A 45 -1.01 6.59 -5.17
CA LEU A 45 -0.24 7.85 -5.18
C LEU A 45 -1.09 9.02 -4.66
N ALA A 46 -2.31 9.17 -5.18
CA ALA A 46 -3.22 10.22 -4.73
C ALA A 46 -3.58 10.08 -3.24
N GLY A 47 -3.91 8.86 -2.80
CA GLY A 47 -4.27 8.58 -1.40
C GLY A 47 -3.11 8.79 -0.43
N GLN A 48 -1.89 8.43 -0.81
CA GLN A 48 -0.68 8.67 -0.01
C GLN A 48 -0.33 10.15 0.09
N TRP A 49 -0.48 10.91 -0.99
CA TRP A 49 -0.23 12.36 -0.95
C TRP A 49 -1.30 13.12 -0.16
N PHE A 50 -2.55 12.68 -0.21
CA PHE A 50 -3.59 13.18 0.67
C PHE A 50 -3.29 12.85 2.14
N PHE A 51 -2.81 11.63 2.43
CA PHE A 51 -2.41 11.25 3.77
C PHE A 51 -1.17 12.02 4.27
N PHE A 52 -0.21 12.30 3.39
CA PHE A 52 0.91 13.18 3.68
C PHE A 52 0.43 14.60 4.05
N TYR A 53 -0.49 15.18 3.27
CA TYR A 53 -1.11 16.46 3.61
C TYR A 53 -1.74 16.44 5.00
N TYR A 54 -2.50 15.38 5.32
CA TYR A 54 -3.05 15.20 6.66
C TYR A 54 -1.98 15.15 7.75
N ILE A 55 -0.90 14.39 7.55
CA ILE A 55 0.18 14.28 8.54
C ILE A 55 0.78 15.66 8.85
N ILE A 56 1.11 16.43 7.81
CA ILE A 56 1.66 17.77 7.98
C ILE A 56 0.65 18.71 8.65
N LYS A 57 -0.59 18.70 8.19
CA LYS A 57 -1.61 19.62 8.71
C LYS A 57 -2.02 19.31 10.14
N PHE A 58 -2.19 18.05 10.50
CA PHE A 58 -2.61 17.66 11.84
C PHE A 58 -1.44 17.64 12.82
N TYR A 59 -0.43 16.79 12.57
CA TYR A 59 0.69 16.61 13.49
C TYR A 59 1.75 17.71 13.39
N GLY A 60 2.05 18.18 12.17
CA GLY A 60 3.03 19.25 11.98
C GLY A 60 2.56 20.57 12.60
N MET A 61 1.35 21.01 12.24
CA MET A 61 0.82 22.29 12.75
C MET A 61 0.50 22.25 14.24
N SER A 62 0.10 21.10 14.80
CA SER A 62 -0.15 21.00 16.25
C SER A 62 1.11 21.25 17.07
N VAL A 63 2.31 20.90 16.58
CA VAL A 63 3.57 21.23 17.27
C VAL A 63 3.84 22.73 17.18
N ILE A 64 3.65 23.32 16.00
CA ILE A 64 3.88 24.76 15.79
C ILE A 64 2.94 25.62 16.66
N ASN A 65 1.71 25.14 16.87
CA ASN A 65 0.68 25.84 17.63
C ASN A 65 0.64 25.47 19.12
N ASP A 66 1.63 24.72 19.62
CA ASP A 66 1.70 24.24 21.01
C ASP A 66 0.42 23.50 21.48
N ASN A 67 -0.16 22.70 20.58
CA ASN A 67 -1.41 21.96 20.79
C ASN A 67 -1.21 20.46 20.54
N MET A 68 -0.15 19.87 21.09
CA MET A 68 0.16 18.45 20.90
C MET A 68 -0.86 17.52 21.58
N GLU A 69 -1.61 18.01 22.56
CA GLU A 69 -2.70 17.27 23.22
C GLU A 69 -3.79 16.83 22.23
N ILE A 70 -3.97 17.55 21.11
CA ILE A 70 -4.93 17.18 20.07
C ILE A 70 -4.67 15.78 19.49
N TRP A 71 -3.46 15.23 19.63
CA TRP A 71 -3.17 13.85 19.20
C TRP A 71 -3.97 12.81 19.98
N ASN A 72 -4.45 13.12 21.18
CA ASN A 72 -5.27 12.20 21.98
C ASN A 72 -6.70 12.05 21.46
N ARG A 73 -7.05 12.72 20.36
CA ARG A 73 -8.28 12.41 19.60
C ARG A 73 -8.33 10.96 19.07
N TRP A 74 -7.21 10.24 19.11
CA TRP A 74 -7.15 8.81 18.81
C TRP A 74 -7.51 7.90 20.01
N GLU A 75 -7.79 8.45 21.19
CA GLU A 75 -8.15 7.68 22.40
C GLU A 75 -9.36 6.77 22.22
N PRO A 76 -10.44 7.16 21.52
CA PRO A 76 -11.56 6.26 21.23
C PRO A 76 -11.15 5.00 20.44
N MET A 77 -9.99 5.03 19.79
CA MET A 77 -9.40 3.90 19.06
C MET A 77 -8.33 3.15 19.88
N GLY A 78 -8.25 3.42 21.19
CA GLY A 78 -7.34 2.75 22.12
C GLY A 78 -5.90 3.28 22.07
N ASN A 79 -5.67 4.51 21.62
CA ASN A 79 -4.33 5.08 21.55
C ASN A 79 -4.28 6.49 22.18
N THR A 80 -3.32 6.72 23.08
CA THR A 80 -3.04 8.02 23.71
C THR A 80 -1.64 8.49 23.29
N PRO A 81 -1.49 9.14 22.12
CA PRO A 81 -0.17 9.46 21.59
C PRO A 81 0.59 10.54 22.34
N HIS A 82 -0.11 11.53 22.90
CA HIS A 82 0.48 12.59 23.71
C HIS A 82 0.31 12.26 25.20
N LYS A 83 1.44 12.24 25.93
CA LYS A 83 1.46 12.02 27.39
C LYS A 83 2.12 13.22 28.06
N ALA A 84 1.41 13.88 28.97
CA ALA A 84 1.95 15.02 29.70
C ALA A 84 3.19 14.60 30.52
N GLY A 85 4.27 15.39 30.45
CA GLY A 85 5.55 15.09 31.10
C GLY A 85 6.45 14.07 30.38
N ASP A 86 5.99 13.42 29.31
CA ASP A 86 6.77 12.45 28.51
C ASP A 86 7.39 13.11 27.27
N THR A 87 8.29 14.08 27.48
CA THR A 87 8.91 14.84 26.38
C THR A 87 9.61 13.93 25.36
N ALA A 88 10.35 12.93 25.84
CA ALA A 88 11.09 12.01 24.97
C ALA A 88 10.15 11.12 24.14
N GLY A 89 9.12 10.54 24.74
CA GLY A 89 8.15 9.70 24.03
C GLY A 89 7.29 10.51 23.05
N ASN A 90 6.88 11.73 23.43
CA ASN A 90 6.14 12.63 22.54
C ASN A 90 6.99 13.01 21.30
N MET A 91 8.26 13.34 21.50
CA MET A 91 9.19 13.64 20.41
C MET A 91 9.40 12.43 19.49
N LEU A 92 9.58 11.24 20.07
CA LEU A 92 9.77 10.03 19.27
C LEU A 92 8.51 9.69 18.46
N PHE A 93 7.33 9.84 19.04
CA PHE A 93 6.06 9.66 18.31
C PHE A 93 5.94 10.68 17.17
N PHE A 94 6.24 11.95 17.42
CA PHE A 94 6.23 12.98 16.38
C PHE A 94 7.17 12.63 15.22
N VAL A 95 8.43 12.29 15.52
CA VAL A 95 9.42 11.89 14.50
C VAL A 95 8.95 10.66 13.73
N HIS A 96 8.36 9.67 14.41
CA HIS A 96 7.82 8.46 13.78
C HIS A 96 6.71 8.83 12.77
N VAL A 97 5.75 9.65 13.18
CA VAL A 97 4.62 10.05 12.32
C VAL A 97 5.08 10.93 11.15
N MET A 98 6.02 11.85 11.38
CA MET A 98 6.61 12.66 10.32
C MET A 98 7.38 11.81 9.30
N GLY A 99 8.13 10.80 9.77
CA GLY A 99 8.78 9.86 8.87
C GLY A 99 7.78 9.00 8.07
N ALA A 100 6.59 8.71 8.61
CA ALA A 100 5.52 8.09 7.83
C ALA A 100 5.05 9.01 6.69
N GLY A 101 5.03 10.32 6.92
CA GLY A 101 4.79 11.33 5.87
C GLY A 101 5.86 11.31 4.76
N ILE A 102 7.14 11.18 5.12
CA ILE A 102 8.24 11.04 4.14
C ILE A 102 8.05 9.78 3.29
N VAL A 103 7.71 8.66 3.91
CA VAL A 103 7.41 7.39 3.21
C VAL A 103 6.23 7.53 2.26
N ALA A 104 5.15 8.19 2.70
CA ALA A 104 3.96 8.42 1.90
C ALA A 104 4.25 9.26 0.64
N PHE A 105 5.00 10.35 0.79
CA PHE A 105 5.35 11.22 -0.32
C PHE A 105 6.41 10.61 -1.26
N GLY A 106 7.55 10.22 -0.69
CA GLY A 106 8.74 9.82 -1.44
C GLY A 106 8.74 8.37 -1.92
N GLY A 107 8.01 7.48 -1.24
CA GLY A 107 7.99 6.04 -1.53
C GLY A 107 7.39 5.71 -2.89
N ALA A 108 6.25 6.30 -3.25
CA ALA A 108 5.61 6.02 -4.53
C ALA A 108 6.44 6.48 -5.72
N LEU A 109 7.19 7.58 -5.57
CA LEU A 109 8.10 8.11 -6.60
C LEU A 109 9.23 7.14 -6.95
N GLN A 110 9.64 6.26 -6.01
CA GLN A 110 10.65 5.23 -6.27
C GLN A 110 10.19 4.18 -7.29
N LEU A 111 8.89 3.95 -7.40
CA LEU A 111 8.32 2.91 -8.26
C LEU A 111 8.17 3.36 -9.73
N LEU A 112 8.27 4.67 -10.00
CA LEU A 112 8.11 5.23 -11.33
C LEU A 112 9.30 4.88 -12.25
N PRO A 113 9.10 4.11 -13.35
CA PRO A 113 10.20 3.77 -14.25
C PRO A 113 10.87 4.99 -14.88
N LYS A 114 10.09 6.04 -15.15
CA LYS A 114 10.58 7.31 -15.73
C LYS A 114 11.54 8.04 -14.78
N VAL A 115 11.26 8.05 -13.48
CA VAL A 115 12.12 8.70 -12.48
C VAL A 115 13.51 8.09 -12.51
N ARG A 116 13.60 6.75 -12.49
CA ARG A 116 14.89 6.06 -12.58
C ARG A 116 15.61 6.29 -13.92
N ALA A 117 14.88 6.35 -15.03
CA ALA A 117 15.48 6.47 -16.36
C ALA A 117 15.99 7.89 -16.66
N VAL A 118 15.27 8.91 -16.20
CA VAL A 118 15.53 10.32 -16.55
C VAL A 118 16.33 11.04 -15.46
N VAL A 119 16.06 10.76 -14.18
CA VAL A 119 16.70 11.43 -13.04
C VAL A 119 17.31 10.42 -12.05
N PRO A 120 18.31 9.63 -12.47
CA PRO A 120 18.85 8.52 -11.66
C PRO A 120 19.51 8.98 -10.35
N VAL A 121 20.08 10.18 -10.30
CA VAL A 121 20.65 10.75 -9.07
C VAL A 121 19.54 10.99 -8.03
N PHE A 122 18.43 11.57 -8.44
CA PHE A 122 17.26 11.76 -7.58
C PHE A 122 16.72 10.41 -7.07
N HIS A 123 16.59 9.42 -7.96
CA HIS A 123 16.17 8.07 -7.55
C HIS A 123 17.06 7.49 -6.43
N LYS A 124 18.39 7.64 -6.54
CA LYS A 124 19.34 7.18 -5.52
C LYS A 124 19.19 7.94 -4.20
N ILE A 125 19.20 9.28 -4.24
CA ILE A 125 19.09 10.10 -3.02
C ILE A 125 17.77 9.82 -2.29
N ASN A 126 16.64 9.86 -3.01
CA ASN A 126 15.34 9.55 -2.44
C ASN A 126 15.28 8.09 -1.95
N GLY A 127 16.05 7.17 -2.56
CA GLY A 127 16.14 5.78 -2.14
C GLY A 127 16.88 5.62 -0.81
N TYR A 128 17.99 6.35 -0.62
CA TYR A 128 18.71 6.39 0.66
C TYR A 128 17.88 7.02 1.76
N VAL A 129 17.20 8.14 1.47
CA VAL A 129 16.28 8.77 2.43
C VAL A 129 15.19 7.78 2.82
N PHE A 130 14.52 7.17 1.83
CA PHE A 130 13.47 6.18 2.09
C PHE A 130 13.98 5.01 2.96
N LEU A 131 15.15 4.44 2.64
CA LEU A 131 15.73 3.32 3.39
C LEU A 131 16.08 3.70 4.84
N ALA A 132 16.68 4.88 5.05
CA ALA A 132 16.95 5.39 6.39
C ALA A 132 15.65 5.60 7.17
N THR A 133 14.65 6.24 6.54
CA THR A 133 13.35 6.51 7.16
C THR A 133 12.65 5.22 7.58
N VAL A 134 12.52 4.21 6.70
CA VAL A 134 11.81 2.96 7.05
C VAL A 134 12.55 2.16 8.12
N PHE A 135 13.88 2.23 8.16
CA PHE A 135 14.68 1.62 9.23
C PHE A 135 14.36 2.27 10.59
N PHE A 136 14.45 3.60 10.68
CA PHE A 136 14.15 4.32 11.93
C PHE A 136 12.67 4.22 12.32
N LEU A 137 11.75 4.15 11.35
CA LEU A 137 10.33 3.90 11.60
C LEU A 137 10.09 2.52 12.21
N ALA A 138 10.75 1.48 11.70
CA ALA A 138 10.63 0.14 12.29
C ALA A 138 11.16 0.12 13.73
N MET A 139 12.34 0.70 13.97
CA MET A 139 12.94 0.77 15.31
C MET A 139 12.08 1.56 16.30
N SER A 140 11.63 2.75 15.92
CA SER A 140 10.73 3.56 16.75
C SER A 140 9.36 2.91 16.93
N GLY A 141 8.85 2.19 15.93
CA GLY A 141 7.61 1.42 16.04
C GLY A 141 7.68 0.33 17.11
N PHE A 142 8.80 -0.40 17.19
CA PHE A 142 9.01 -1.38 18.27
C PHE A 142 9.03 -0.71 19.65
N TYR A 143 9.72 0.43 19.79
CA TYR A 143 9.71 1.17 21.04
C TYR A 143 8.30 1.66 21.41
N LEU A 144 7.57 2.27 20.47
CA LEU A 144 6.24 2.81 20.71
C LEU A 144 5.27 1.69 21.11
N SER A 145 5.37 0.53 20.48
CA SER A 145 4.53 -0.63 20.78
C SER A 145 4.85 -1.22 22.15
N TRP A 146 6.09 -1.61 22.40
CA TRP A 146 6.44 -2.46 23.55
C TRP A 146 6.92 -1.71 24.79
N ILE A 147 7.51 -0.53 24.62
CA ILE A 147 8.11 0.24 25.72
C ILE A 147 7.16 1.36 26.13
N ARG A 148 6.63 2.11 25.15
CA ARG A 148 5.72 3.23 25.41
C ARG A 148 4.27 2.78 25.68
N GLY A 149 3.92 1.56 25.28
CA GLY A 149 2.57 0.99 25.40
C GLY A 149 1.54 1.78 24.61
N ALA A 150 1.84 2.09 23.34
CA ALA A 150 0.97 2.87 22.46
C ALA A 150 0.02 2.01 21.61
N SER A 151 0.14 0.68 21.71
CA SER A 151 -0.71 -0.25 20.96
C SER A 151 -2.04 -0.48 21.70
N PRO A 152 -3.16 -0.63 20.97
CA PRO A 152 -4.48 -0.77 21.58
C PRO A 152 -4.68 -2.14 22.26
N ASP A 153 -3.99 -3.18 21.78
CA ASP A 153 -4.10 -4.55 22.28
C ASP A 153 -2.88 -5.39 21.86
N ILE A 154 -2.71 -6.56 22.49
CA ILE A 154 -1.59 -7.48 22.25
C ILE A 154 -1.55 -8.05 20.82
N ILE A 155 -2.70 -8.23 20.16
CA ILE A 155 -2.77 -8.73 18.78
C ILE A 155 -2.20 -7.66 17.84
N SER A 156 -2.54 -6.40 18.08
CA SER A 156 -2.00 -5.23 17.38
C SER A 156 -0.50 -5.07 17.59
N GLU A 157 0.02 -5.32 18.81
CA GLU A 157 1.46 -5.34 19.10
C GLU A 157 2.20 -6.41 18.29
N ILE A 158 1.67 -7.64 18.28
CA ILE A 158 2.24 -8.77 17.52
C ILE A 158 2.19 -8.47 16.02
N GLY A 159 1.05 -8.04 15.49
CA GLY A 159 0.88 -7.73 14.07
C GLY A 159 1.82 -6.62 13.61
N THR A 160 1.92 -5.54 14.38
CA THR A 160 2.85 -4.43 14.11
C THR A 160 4.30 -4.88 14.14
N SER A 161 4.65 -5.77 15.08
CA SER A 161 6.01 -6.31 15.20
C SER A 161 6.40 -7.18 14.01
N ILE A 162 5.51 -8.07 13.56
CA ILE A 162 5.72 -8.89 12.36
C ILE A 162 5.93 -7.99 11.14
N ASN A 163 5.09 -6.97 10.97
CA ASN A 163 5.28 -6.00 9.89
C ASN A 163 6.62 -5.25 10.00
N GLY A 164 7.05 -4.88 11.21
CA GLY A 164 8.36 -4.29 11.48
C GLY A 164 9.52 -5.16 11.00
N PHE A 165 9.48 -6.47 11.30
CA PHE A 165 10.47 -7.42 10.79
C PHE A 165 10.44 -7.56 9.27
N PHE A 166 9.26 -7.54 8.64
CA PHE A 166 9.16 -7.51 7.18
C PHE A 166 9.77 -6.26 6.57
N ILE A 167 9.56 -5.08 7.16
CA ILE A 167 10.20 -3.83 6.72
C ILE A 167 11.73 -3.98 6.75
N LEU A 168 12.30 -4.42 7.87
CA LEU A 168 13.76 -4.59 8.00
C LEU A 168 14.32 -5.63 7.03
N GLY A 169 13.66 -6.79 6.92
CA GLY A 169 14.08 -7.86 6.01
C GLY A 169 14.00 -7.44 4.53
N PHE A 170 12.92 -6.75 4.13
CA PHE A 170 12.75 -6.32 2.75
C PHE A 170 13.64 -5.14 2.40
N ALA A 171 13.96 -4.26 3.36
CA ALA A 171 14.96 -3.22 3.21
C ALA A 171 16.35 -3.83 2.95
N TYR A 172 16.75 -4.80 3.76
CA TYR A 172 18.00 -5.55 3.55
C TYR A 172 18.05 -6.20 2.17
N MET A 173 17.01 -6.90 1.76
CA MET A 173 16.96 -7.56 0.45
C MET A 173 16.99 -6.57 -0.72
N THR A 174 16.33 -5.41 -0.56
CA THR A 174 16.33 -4.33 -1.56
C THR A 174 17.75 -3.78 -1.76
N VAL A 175 18.50 -3.58 -0.69
CA VAL A 175 19.89 -3.11 -0.74
C VAL A 175 20.82 -4.19 -1.28
N LYS A 176 20.72 -5.43 -0.76
CA LYS A 176 21.54 -6.57 -1.19
C LYS A 176 21.46 -6.79 -2.70
N THR A 177 20.25 -6.81 -3.25
CA THR A 177 20.02 -7.01 -4.69
C THR A 177 20.45 -5.82 -5.55
N ALA A 178 20.42 -4.59 -5.01
CA ALA A 178 21.00 -3.42 -5.68
C ALA A 178 22.53 -3.53 -5.77
N ILE A 179 23.20 -3.90 -4.66
CA ILE A 179 24.65 -4.07 -4.59
C ILE A 179 25.11 -5.19 -5.52
N SER A 180 24.39 -6.32 -5.55
CA SER A 180 24.68 -7.44 -6.45
C SER A 180 24.33 -7.16 -7.92
N LYS A 181 23.87 -5.95 -8.24
CA LYS A 181 23.43 -5.52 -9.59
C LYS A 181 22.28 -6.37 -10.16
N ASP A 182 21.53 -7.08 -9.30
CA ASP A 182 20.33 -7.82 -9.68
C ASP A 182 19.11 -6.88 -9.68
N ILE A 183 19.02 -6.08 -10.74
CA ILE A 183 18.01 -5.03 -10.87
C ILE A 183 16.59 -5.62 -10.97
N ALA A 184 16.44 -6.83 -11.50
CA ALA A 184 15.13 -7.46 -11.63
C ALA A 184 14.56 -7.81 -10.25
N ASN A 185 15.36 -8.44 -9.38
CA ASN A 185 14.91 -8.76 -8.03
C ASN A 185 14.90 -7.53 -7.11
N HIS A 186 15.81 -6.57 -7.28
CA HIS A 186 15.74 -5.28 -6.58
C HIS A 186 14.38 -4.61 -6.75
N ARG A 187 13.84 -4.55 -7.99
CA ARG A 187 12.51 -3.99 -8.24
C ARG A 187 11.41 -4.71 -7.46
N LYS A 188 11.45 -6.04 -7.43
CA LYS A 188 10.44 -6.85 -6.72
C LYS A 188 10.52 -6.63 -5.20
N TRP A 189 11.73 -6.56 -4.64
CA TRP A 189 11.93 -6.28 -3.21
C TRP A 189 11.57 -4.84 -2.85
N ALA A 190 11.90 -3.86 -3.68
CA ALA A 190 11.50 -2.47 -3.49
C ALA A 190 9.97 -2.29 -3.48
N ILE A 191 9.25 -2.99 -4.36
CA ILE A 191 7.77 -3.00 -4.34
C ILE A 191 7.26 -3.62 -3.04
N ARG A 192 7.78 -4.77 -2.62
CA ARG A 192 7.36 -5.41 -1.36
C ARG A 192 7.63 -4.52 -0.15
N LEU A 193 8.81 -3.89 -0.11
CA LEU A 193 9.19 -2.95 0.93
C LEU A 193 8.21 -1.76 0.96
N PHE A 194 7.95 -1.14 -0.19
CA PHE A 194 6.98 -0.06 -0.29
C PHE A 194 5.60 -0.45 0.27
N LEU A 195 5.14 -1.68 0.01
CA LEU A 195 3.85 -2.16 0.51
C LEU A 195 3.84 -2.33 2.03
N VAL A 196 4.84 -3.00 2.62
CA VAL A 196 4.89 -3.22 4.08
C VAL A 196 5.19 -1.95 4.87
N SER A 197 5.97 -1.02 4.30
CA SER A 197 6.20 0.30 4.88
C SER A 197 4.92 1.16 4.90
N ASN A 198 3.93 0.82 4.07
CA ASN A 198 2.61 1.48 4.02
C ASN A 198 1.49 0.65 4.66
N ALA A 199 1.81 -0.45 5.37
CA ALA A 199 0.83 -1.32 6.03
C ALA A 199 -0.14 -0.54 6.92
N GLN A 200 0.39 0.39 7.71
CA GLN A 200 -0.43 1.23 8.58
C GLN A 200 -1.36 2.13 7.78
N TRP A 201 -1.00 2.61 6.58
CA TRP A 201 -1.95 3.34 5.73
C TRP A 201 -3.03 2.41 5.15
N PHE A 202 -2.65 1.22 4.68
CA PHE A 202 -3.59 0.19 4.24
C PHE A 202 -4.56 -0.24 5.34
N LEU A 203 -4.11 -0.25 6.61
CA LEU A 203 -4.96 -0.51 7.76
C LEU A 203 -6.14 0.48 7.78
N ARG A 204 -5.86 1.80 7.79
CA ARG A 204 -6.90 2.84 7.84
C ARG A 204 -7.83 2.75 6.64
N VAL A 205 -7.26 2.75 5.43
CA VAL A 205 -8.07 2.69 4.20
C VAL A 205 -8.93 1.43 4.15
N GLY A 206 -8.42 0.28 4.59
CA GLY A 206 -9.19 -0.96 4.65
C GLY A 206 -10.32 -0.93 5.66
N VAL A 207 -10.11 -0.33 6.85
CA VAL A 207 -11.17 -0.13 7.85
C VAL A 207 -12.30 0.73 7.30
N PHE A 208 -12.00 1.86 6.67
CA PHE A 208 -13.04 2.71 6.08
C PHE A 208 -13.70 2.09 4.86
N SER A 209 -12.97 1.27 4.08
CA SER A 209 -13.56 0.46 3.02
C SER A 209 -14.54 -0.55 3.59
N TYR A 210 -14.19 -1.22 4.70
CA TYR A 210 -15.07 -2.17 5.38
C TYR A 210 -16.35 -1.50 5.87
N PHE A 211 -16.25 -0.35 6.54
CA PHE A 211 -17.43 0.40 7.00
C PHE A 211 -18.36 0.79 5.85
N ILE A 212 -17.82 1.35 4.77
CA ILE A 212 -18.63 1.75 3.60
C ILE A 212 -19.28 0.52 2.96
N THR A 213 -18.48 -0.50 2.62
CA THR A 213 -19.00 -1.67 1.91
C THR A 213 -19.99 -2.48 2.74
N GLY A 214 -19.75 -2.64 4.05
CA GLY A 214 -20.68 -3.28 4.97
C GLY A 214 -22.03 -2.55 5.01
N THR A 215 -21.99 -1.23 5.17
CA THR A 215 -23.20 -0.38 5.17
C THR A 215 -23.96 -0.46 3.84
N MET A 216 -23.25 -0.39 2.70
CA MET A 216 -23.86 -0.51 1.36
C MET A 216 -24.52 -1.88 1.13
N LEU A 217 -24.04 -2.93 1.79
CA LEU A 217 -24.60 -4.28 1.74
C LEU A 217 -25.71 -4.51 2.77
N GLY A 218 -26.11 -3.48 3.54
CA GLY A 218 -27.17 -3.56 4.54
C GLY A 218 -26.74 -4.14 5.89
N ALA A 219 -25.44 -4.28 6.14
CA ALA A 219 -24.91 -4.63 7.46
C ALA A 219 -24.70 -3.37 8.33
N SER A 220 -24.42 -3.57 9.61
CA SER A 220 -24.10 -2.50 10.57
C SER A 220 -22.69 -2.70 11.13
N PRO A 221 -21.64 -2.42 10.34
CA PRO A 221 -20.27 -2.65 10.75
C PRO A 221 -19.87 -1.72 11.90
N ALA A 222 -19.18 -2.25 12.90
CA ALA A 222 -18.83 -1.54 14.12
C ALA A 222 -17.40 -1.87 14.58
N PHE A 223 -16.80 -0.98 15.37
CA PHE A 223 -15.53 -1.28 16.03
C PHE A 223 -15.70 -2.50 16.95
N GLY A 224 -14.74 -3.42 16.88
CA GLY A 224 -14.79 -4.71 17.58
C GLY A 224 -15.28 -5.88 16.73
N ASP A 225 -15.72 -5.64 15.49
CA ASP A 225 -16.06 -6.72 14.56
C ASP A 225 -14.87 -7.67 14.32
N PRO A 226 -15.13 -8.97 14.02
CA PRO A 226 -14.07 -9.94 13.71
C PRO A 226 -13.14 -9.51 12.56
N PHE A 227 -13.56 -8.54 11.74
CA PHE A 227 -12.75 -7.93 10.70
C PHE A 227 -11.45 -7.32 11.24
N PHE A 228 -11.48 -6.62 12.39
CA PHE A 228 -10.33 -5.87 12.91
C PHE A 228 -9.10 -6.74 13.21
N PRO A 229 -9.19 -7.82 14.03
CA PRO A 229 -8.03 -8.68 14.29
C PRO A 229 -7.53 -9.38 13.02
N ILE A 230 -8.40 -9.71 12.06
CA ILE A 230 -7.99 -10.27 10.76
C ILE A 230 -7.23 -9.21 9.95
N TRP A 231 -7.75 -7.98 9.92
CA TRP A 231 -7.21 -6.89 9.13
C TRP A 231 -5.90 -6.33 9.68
N THR A 232 -5.64 -6.47 10.99
CA THR A 232 -4.33 -6.20 11.60
C THR A 232 -3.19 -6.89 10.83
N PHE A 233 -3.38 -8.13 10.39
CA PHE A 233 -2.41 -8.83 9.53
C PHE A 233 -2.71 -8.63 8.04
N GLY A 234 -4.00 -8.58 7.68
CA GLY A 234 -4.46 -8.41 6.30
C GLY A 234 -3.89 -7.15 5.62
N CYS A 235 -3.72 -6.05 6.38
CA CYS A 235 -3.25 -4.77 5.85
C CYS A 235 -1.86 -4.82 5.20
N PHE A 236 -1.00 -5.80 5.53
CA PHE A 236 0.28 -6.02 4.85
C PHE A 236 0.33 -7.35 4.07
N LEU A 237 -0.38 -8.39 4.52
CA LEU A 237 -0.39 -9.67 3.81
C LEU A 237 -1.16 -9.61 2.49
N LEU A 238 -2.32 -8.93 2.44
CA LEU A 238 -3.11 -8.82 1.22
C LEU A 238 -2.37 -8.03 0.13
N PRO A 239 -1.76 -6.85 0.39
CA PRO A 239 -0.93 -6.19 -0.62
C PRO A 239 0.26 -7.03 -1.08
N LEU A 240 0.92 -7.78 -0.17
CA LEU A 240 2.00 -8.68 -0.55
C LEU A 240 1.52 -9.81 -1.47
N ALA A 241 0.40 -10.46 -1.14
CA ALA A 241 -0.21 -11.49 -1.97
C ALA A 241 -0.61 -10.93 -3.35
N ALA A 242 -1.20 -9.74 -3.39
CA ALA A 242 -1.55 -9.05 -4.63
C ALA A 242 -0.30 -8.74 -5.48
N SER A 243 0.80 -8.31 -4.85
CA SER A 243 2.07 -8.05 -5.56
C SER A 243 2.66 -9.33 -6.14
N GLN A 244 2.58 -10.45 -5.42
CA GLN A 244 3.06 -11.75 -5.89
C GLN A 244 2.22 -12.26 -7.06
N LEU A 245 0.89 -12.12 -6.99
CA LEU A 245 -0.02 -12.43 -8.09
C LEU A 245 0.27 -11.54 -9.30
N TYR A 246 0.54 -10.25 -9.10
CA TYR A 246 0.93 -9.34 -10.17
C TYR A 246 2.23 -9.77 -10.85
N PHE A 247 3.27 -10.13 -10.08
CA PHE A 247 4.52 -10.63 -10.65
C PHE A 247 4.30 -11.88 -11.49
N TYR A 248 3.50 -12.83 -11.00
CA TYR A 248 3.13 -14.03 -11.74
C TYR A 248 2.34 -13.71 -13.02
N GLY A 249 1.30 -12.88 -12.92
CA GLY A 249 0.47 -12.47 -14.06
C GLY A 249 1.26 -11.71 -15.13
N SER A 250 2.21 -10.86 -14.70
CA SER A 250 3.06 -10.10 -15.62
C SER A 250 3.96 -11.01 -16.47
N GLN A 251 4.47 -12.11 -15.89
CA GLN A 251 5.35 -13.07 -16.55
C GLN A 251 4.60 -14.18 -17.31
N SER A 252 3.33 -14.42 -17.00
CA SER A 252 2.53 -15.47 -17.64
C SER A 252 2.33 -15.20 -19.14
N LYS A 253 2.35 -16.26 -19.95
CA LYS A 253 1.96 -16.24 -21.38
C LYS A 253 0.46 -16.53 -21.59
N ARG A 254 -0.28 -16.82 -20.51
CA ARG A 254 -1.70 -17.21 -20.55
C ARG A 254 -2.58 -15.97 -20.36
N SER A 255 -3.47 -15.71 -21.32
CA SER A 255 -4.37 -14.54 -21.29
C SER A 255 -5.33 -14.57 -20.09
N HIS A 256 -5.90 -15.72 -19.75
CA HIS A 256 -6.82 -15.84 -18.60
C HIS A 256 -6.15 -15.50 -17.25
N VAL A 257 -4.88 -15.85 -17.06
CA VAL A 257 -4.13 -15.48 -15.84
C VAL A 257 -4.00 -13.96 -15.74
N LYS A 258 -3.64 -13.29 -16.84
CA LYS A 258 -3.53 -11.82 -16.87
C LYS A 258 -4.87 -11.14 -16.60
N VAL A 259 -5.95 -11.65 -17.18
CA VAL A 259 -7.31 -11.14 -16.95
C VAL A 259 -7.71 -11.31 -15.49
N ALA A 260 -7.48 -12.50 -14.90
CA ALA A 260 -7.78 -12.75 -13.49
C ALA A 260 -6.96 -11.83 -12.56
N THR A 261 -5.65 -11.70 -12.78
CA THR A 261 -4.79 -10.76 -12.04
C THR A 261 -5.29 -9.32 -12.16
N SER A 262 -5.71 -8.91 -13.36
CA SER A 262 -6.25 -7.56 -13.59
C SER A 262 -7.55 -7.34 -12.82
N GLY A 263 -8.45 -8.32 -12.83
CA GLY A 263 -9.70 -8.28 -12.06
C GLY A 263 -9.45 -8.10 -10.57
N VAL A 264 -8.52 -8.88 -10.00
CA VAL A 264 -8.11 -8.73 -8.59
C VAL A 264 -7.56 -7.32 -8.32
N LEU A 265 -6.67 -6.79 -9.16
CA LEU A 265 -6.15 -5.43 -8.99
C LEU A 265 -7.25 -4.37 -9.06
N ILE A 266 -8.20 -4.49 -9.98
CA ILE A 266 -9.32 -3.55 -10.11
C ILE A 266 -10.18 -3.58 -8.85
N VAL A 267 -10.58 -4.77 -8.38
CA VAL A 267 -11.38 -4.91 -7.15
C VAL A 267 -10.65 -4.29 -5.95
N LEU A 268 -9.37 -4.61 -5.76
CA LEU A 268 -8.56 -4.02 -4.68
C LEU A 268 -8.44 -2.49 -4.82
N THR A 269 -8.36 -1.97 -6.05
CA THR A 269 -8.30 -0.52 -6.29
C THR A 269 -9.62 0.17 -5.98
N VAL A 270 -10.76 -0.45 -6.30
CA VAL A 270 -12.09 0.06 -5.96
C VAL A 270 -12.26 0.10 -4.44
N LEU A 271 -11.93 -0.99 -3.74
CA LEU A 271 -11.97 -1.04 -2.28
C LEU A 271 -11.05 0.02 -1.65
N MET A 272 -9.82 0.16 -2.15
CA MET A 272 -8.90 1.22 -1.73
C MET A 272 -9.48 2.62 -1.97
N SER A 273 -10.16 2.84 -3.09
CA SER A 273 -10.79 4.13 -3.40
C SER A 273 -11.95 4.44 -2.44
N LEU A 274 -12.82 3.46 -2.18
CA LEU A 274 -13.89 3.59 -1.19
C LEU A 274 -13.31 3.91 0.19
N GLY A 275 -12.26 3.21 0.59
CA GLY A 275 -11.58 3.48 1.85
C GLY A 275 -10.97 4.87 1.94
N ILE A 276 -10.35 5.39 0.88
CA ILE A 276 -9.82 6.77 0.85
C ILE A 276 -10.97 7.78 0.98
N VAL A 277 -12.07 7.57 0.26
CA VAL A 277 -13.26 8.44 0.32
C VAL A 277 -13.88 8.41 1.72
N GLY A 278 -14.00 7.24 2.35
CA GLY A 278 -14.53 7.11 3.71
C GLY A 278 -13.62 7.67 4.79
N PHE A 279 -12.31 7.54 4.61
CA PHE A 279 -11.34 8.05 5.59
C PHE A 279 -11.25 9.58 5.58
N THR A 280 -11.51 10.22 4.43
CA THR A 280 -11.43 11.68 4.25
C THR A 280 -12.29 12.48 5.24
N PRO A 281 -13.61 12.27 5.38
CA PRO A 281 -14.44 13.03 6.32
C PRO A 281 -14.01 12.80 7.77
N PHE A 282 -13.60 11.58 8.13
CA PHE A 282 -13.07 11.28 9.45
C PHE A 282 -11.80 12.10 9.75
N LEU A 283 -10.87 12.19 8.80
CA LEU A 283 -9.69 13.03 8.95
C LEU A 283 -10.03 14.53 9.08
N LEU A 284 -11.04 15.00 8.35
CA LEU A 284 -11.52 16.38 8.49
C LEU A 284 -12.10 16.64 9.88
N GLN A 285 -12.88 15.71 10.44
CA GLN A 285 -13.37 15.80 11.82
C GLN A 285 -12.22 15.83 12.82
N ILE A 286 -11.22 14.97 12.68
CA ILE A 286 -10.03 14.95 13.54
C ILE A 286 -9.30 16.31 13.52
N MET A 287 -9.17 16.93 12.35
CA MET A 287 -8.52 18.24 12.23
C MET A 287 -9.39 19.42 12.69
N SER A 288 -10.71 19.30 12.66
CA SER A 288 -11.63 20.40 13.02
C SER A 288 -11.66 20.71 14.51
N GLY A 289 -11.39 19.73 15.37
CA GLY A 289 -11.59 19.84 16.81
C GLY A 289 -13.02 19.46 17.26
N ASP A 290 -13.99 19.32 16.36
CA ASP A 290 -15.37 18.96 16.67
C ASP A 290 -15.51 17.54 17.27
N PRO A 291 -16.59 17.17 17.97
CA PRO A 291 -16.77 15.80 18.46
C PRO A 291 -16.69 14.76 17.32
N ILE A 292 -16.00 13.65 17.57
CA ILE A 292 -15.92 12.53 16.61
C ILE A 292 -17.25 11.79 16.61
N THR A 293 -17.85 11.64 15.44
CA THR A 293 -19.07 10.84 15.24
C THR A 293 -18.73 9.65 14.35
N PHE A 294 -19.17 8.45 14.73
CA PHE A 294 -18.97 7.22 13.95
C PHE A 294 -20.18 6.90 13.08
#